data_AF-A0A0E9N303-F1
#
_entry.id   AF-A0A0E9N303-F1
#
_cell.length_a   1.000
_cell.length_b   1.000
_cell.length_c   1.000
_cell.angle_alpha   90.00
_cell.angle_beta   90.00
_cell.angle_gamma   90.00
#
_symmetry.space_group_name_H-M   'P 1'
#
loop_
_entity.id
_entity.type
_entity.pdbx_description
1 polymer ?
#
loop_
_entity_poly.entity_id
_entity_poly.type
_entity_poly.pdbx_seq_one_letter_code
_entity_poly.pdbx_strand_id
1 'polypeptide(L)'
;MIILSNIEKLRLTAEINDKVVDSSMLFDTKTKNAFKRLSKQIKEILLNEPKITSYGLNTLKNSLLTYWNESIKPDTEKFWTELKLNGIDFERKEPLKFALDKKRFRQVEQGIDARNHWIELKNQKEIQQRFSITEIQEIEDIISKDENSRIEILKKCLRKKEIPQSQYLKFGECMAYATNCRLWDKYFSQSEVEELYIIWKNFRSK
;
A
#
# COMPACT_ATOMS: atom_id res chain seq x y z
N MET A 1 13.05 -20.41 24.94
CA MET A 1 12.73 -19.58 23.76
C MET A 1 13.71 -19.98 22.66
N ILE A 2 13.24 -20.61 21.58
CA ILE A 2 14.10 -21.06 20.48
C ILE A 2 14.45 -19.82 19.63
N ILE A 3 15.74 -19.51 19.49
CA ILE A 3 16.19 -18.42 18.62
C ILE A 3 16.26 -18.97 17.20
N LEU A 4 15.36 -18.51 16.33
CA LEU A 4 15.35 -18.87 14.91
C LEU A 4 16.55 -18.25 14.20
N SER A 5 17.21 -19.02 13.34
CA SER A 5 18.21 -18.49 12.40
C SER A 5 17.54 -17.57 11.37
N ASN A 6 18.32 -16.70 10.72
CA ASN A 6 17.77 -15.78 9.72
C ASN A 6 17.17 -16.52 8.50
N ILE A 7 17.71 -17.69 8.15
CA ILE A 7 17.16 -18.54 7.08
C ILE A 7 15.81 -19.10 7.50
N GLU A 8 15.69 -19.63 8.72
CA GLU A 8 14.43 -20.15 9.25
C GLU A 8 13.36 -19.06 9.36
N LYS A 9 13.74 -17.86 9.84
CA LYS A 9 12.85 -16.68 9.88
C LYS A 9 12.30 -16.36 8.49
N LEU A 10 13.15 -16.30 7.46
CA LEU A 10 12.69 -15.99 6.10
C LEU A 10 11.84 -17.10 5.49
N ARG A 11 12.20 -18.38 5.72
CA ARG A 11 11.42 -19.53 5.28
C ARG A 11 10.01 -19.49 5.87
N LEU A 12 9.92 -19.26 7.18
CA LEU A 12 8.63 -19.15 7.89
C LEU A 12 7.83 -17.90 7.45
N THR A 13 8.52 -16.79 7.17
CA THR A 13 7.89 -15.59 6.58
C THR A 13 7.23 -15.91 5.24
N ALA A 14 7.87 -16.70 4.37
CA ALA A 14 7.29 -17.11 3.10
C ALA A 14 6.07 -18.04 3.28
N GLU A 15 6.06 -18.90 4.30
CA GLU A 15 4.90 -19.72 4.64
C GLU A 15 3.72 -18.87 5.17
N ILE A 16 4.01 -17.89 6.03
CA ILE A 16 3.03 -16.94 6.55
C ILE A 16 2.44 -16.11 5.41
N ASN A 17 3.28 -15.63 4.49
CA ASN A 17 2.84 -14.94 3.28
C ASN A 17 1.81 -15.77 2.52
N ASP A 18 2.11 -17.04 2.22
CA ASP A 18 1.22 -17.90 1.45
C ASP A 18 -0.13 -18.09 2.18
N LYS A 19 -0.11 -18.31 3.49
CA LYS A 19 -1.33 -18.46 4.32
C LYS A 19 -2.20 -17.19 4.30
N VAL A 20 -1.58 -16.02 4.50
CA VAL A 20 -2.30 -14.74 4.50
C VAL A 20 -2.91 -14.48 3.12
N VAL A 21 -2.12 -14.63 2.06
CA VAL A 21 -2.54 -14.44 0.66
C VAL A 21 -3.69 -15.39 0.28
N ASP A 22 -3.64 -16.65 0.71
CA ASP A 22 -4.71 -17.60 0.44
C ASP A 22 -6.02 -17.20 1.09
N SER A 23 -5.96 -16.78 2.35
CA SER A 23 -7.13 -16.33 3.11
C SER A 23 -7.69 -14.97 2.70
N SER A 24 -6.92 -14.18 1.94
CA SER A 24 -7.32 -12.83 1.54
C SER A 24 -8.51 -12.84 0.59
N MET A 25 -9.47 -11.98 0.86
CA MET A 25 -10.58 -11.66 -0.06
C MET A 25 -10.28 -10.44 -0.93
N LEU A 26 -9.16 -9.75 -0.68
CA LEU A 26 -8.76 -8.52 -1.38
C LEU A 26 -7.92 -8.80 -2.64
N PHE A 27 -7.29 -9.98 -2.73
CA PHE A 27 -6.48 -10.36 -3.87
C PHE A 27 -7.25 -11.21 -4.87
N ASP A 28 -7.19 -10.81 -6.14
CA ASP A 28 -7.64 -11.65 -7.26
C ASP A 28 -6.71 -12.87 -7.44
N THR A 29 -7.19 -13.86 -8.21
CA THR A 29 -6.45 -15.11 -8.48
C THR A 29 -5.06 -14.85 -9.08
N LYS A 30 -4.95 -13.86 -9.97
CA LYS A 30 -3.68 -13.54 -10.64
C LYS A 30 -2.66 -13.00 -9.63
N THR A 31 -3.10 -12.13 -8.73
CA THR A 31 -2.31 -11.53 -7.67
C THR A 31 -1.88 -12.59 -6.67
N LYS A 32 -2.80 -13.45 -6.20
CA LYS A 32 -2.47 -14.59 -5.33
C LYS A 32 -1.39 -15.48 -5.94
N ASN A 33 -1.52 -15.81 -7.22
CA ASN A 33 -0.52 -16.62 -7.93
C ASN A 33 0.85 -15.95 -8.01
N ALA A 34 0.90 -14.62 -8.21
CA ALA A 34 2.14 -13.88 -8.24
C ALA A 34 2.88 -13.91 -6.89
N PHE A 35 2.16 -13.69 -5.78
CA PHE A 35 2.72 -13.81 -4.43
C PHE A 35 3.24 -15.21 -4.15
N LYS A 36 2.44 -16.24 -4.43
CA LYS A 36 2.85 -17.64 -4.20
C LYS A 36 4.06 -18.04 -5.02
N ARG A 37 4.16 -17.55 -6.26
CA ARG A 37 5.35 -17.80 -7.10
C ARG A 37 6.60 -17.20 -6.47
N LEU A 38 6.51 -15.98 -5.95
CA LEU A 38 7.62 -15.33 -5.24
C LEU A 38 8.01 -16.14 -3.99
N SER A 39 7.06 -16.50 -3.14
CA SER A 39 7.32 -17.33 -1.95
C SER A 39 7.95 -18.67 -2.29
N LYS A 40 7.46 -19.33 -3.34
CA LYS A 40 7.99 -20.61 -3.81
C LYS A 40 9.45 -20.47 -4.24
N GLN A 41 9.75 -19.46 -5.06
CA GLN A 41 11.12 -19.19 -5.51
C GLN A 41 12.06 -18.92 -4.32
N ILE A 42 11.63 -18.12 -3.35
CA ILE A 42 12.44 -17.85 -2.15
C ILE A 42 12.70 -19.14 -1.37
N LYS A 43 11.66 -19.97 -1.13
CA LYS A 43 11.82 -21.26 -0.44
C LYS A 43 12.77 -22.19 -1.17
N GLU A 44 12.68 -22.29 -2.50
CA GLU A 44 13.57 -23.11 -3.33
C GLU A 44 15.03 -22.64 -3.23
N ILE A 45 15.29 -21.33 -3.28
CA ILE A 45 16.65 -20.77 -3.13
C ILE A 45 17.20 -21.10 -1.73
N LEU A 46 16.41 -20.90 -0.68
CA LEU A 46 16.85 -21.19 0.70
C LEU A 46 17.15 -22.68 0.94
N LEU A 47 16.46 -23.58 0.23
CA LEU A 47 16.71 -25.03 0.31
C LEU A 47 17.98 -25.42 -0.45
N ASN A 48 18.23 -24.81 -1.61
CA ASN A 48 19.32 -25.20 -2.50
C ASN A 48 20.64 -24.47 -2.21
N GLU A 49 20.60 -23.34 -1.50
CA GLU A 49 21.78 -22.53 -1.16
C GLU A 49 22.01 -22.41 0.37
N PRO A 50 22.48 -23.49 1.03
CA PRO A 50 22.69 -23.49 2.48
C PRO A 50 23.76 -22.50 2.96
N LYS A 51 24.59 -21.97 2.04
CA LYS A 51 25.63 -20.97 2.30
C LYS A 51 25.29 -19.59 1.72
N ILE A 52 24.00 -19.28 1.54
CA ILE A 52 23.56 -17.97 1.06
C ILE A 52 24.19 -16.85 1.90
N THR A 53 24.73 -15.83 1.23
CA THR A 53 25.36 -14.70 1.89
C THR A 53 24.32 -13.86 2.62
N SER A 54 24.74 -13.11 3.65
CA SER A 54 23.84 -12.17 4.34
C SER A 54 23.22 -11.14 3.40
N TYR A 55 23.95 -10.73 2.36
CA TYR A 55 23.45 -9.84 1.31
C TYR A 55 22.35 -10.51 0.47
N GLY A 56 22.58 -11.75 0.03
CA GLY A 56 21.57 -12.54 -0.70
C GLY A 56 20.31 -12.74 0.13
N LEU A 57 20.46 -13.09 1.40
CA LEU A 57 19.34 -13.27 2.32
C LEU A 57 18.54 -11.99 2.53
N ASN A 58 19.22 -10.85 2.70
CA ASN A 58 18.56 -9.54 2.80
C ASN A 58 17.84 -9.15 1.51
N THR A 59 18.37 -9.53 0.35
CA THR A 59 17.72 -9.29 -0.94
C THR A 59 16.42 -10.06 -1.06
N LEU A 60 16.43 -11.36 -0.73
CA LEU A 60 15.22 -12.19 -0.72
C LEU A 60 14.18 -11.68 0.28
N LYS A 61 14.63 -11.33 1.50
CA LYS A 61 13.79 -10.73 2.54
C LYS A 61 13.12 -9.45 2.03
N ASN A 62 13.89 -8.53 1.46
CA ASN A 62 13.34 -7.27 0.97
C ASN A 62 12.32 -7.51 -0.14
N SER A 63 12.62 -8.38 -1.11
CA SER A 63 11.70 -8.74 -2.19
C SER A 63 10.35 -9.26 -1.66
N LEU A 64 10.36 -10.11 -0.63
CA LEU A 64 9.14 -10.63 -0.01
C LEU A 64 8.38 -9.54 0.76
N LEU A 65 9.11 -8.68 1.49
CA LEU A 65 8.51 -7.71 2.40
C LEU A 65 8.10 -6.40 1.72
N THR A 66 8.51 -6.11 0.47
CA THR A 66 8.22 -4.83 -0.21
C THR A 66 6.74 -4.47 -0.15
N TYR A 67 5.86 -5.37 -0.59
CA TYR A 67 4.42 -5.12 -0.57
C TYR A 67 3.87 -4.87 0.84
N TRP A 68 4.25 -5.72 1.79
CA TRP A 68 3.79 -5.65 3.18
C TRP A 68 4.31 -4.40 3.92
N ASN A 69 5.42 -3.83 3.46
CA ASN A 69 6.00 -2.60 3.97
C ASN A 69 5.37 -1.33 3.40
N GLU A 70 4.66 -1.44 2.29
CA GLU A 70 4.16 -0.29 1.54
C GLU A 70 2.64 -0.15 1.58
N SER A 71 1.92 -1.26 1.77
CA SER A 71 0.46 -1.32 1.80
C SER A 71 -0.15 -0.92 3.15
N ILE A 72 -1.40 -0.45 3.11
CA ILE A 72 -2.21 -0.11 4.29
C ILE A 72 -3.55 -0.86 4.22
N LYS A 73 -3.52 -2.16 4.50
CA LYS A 73 -4.68 -3.06 4.35
C LYS A 73 -4.85 -3.99 5.55
N PRO A 74 -6.06 -4.54 5.79
CA PRO A 74 -6.30 -5.54 6.82
C PRO A 74 -5.36 -6.75 6.73
N ASP A 75 -5.13 -7.26 5.51
CA ASP A 75 -4.21 -8.37 5.29
C ASP A 75 -2.76 -8.02 5.65
N THR A 76 -2.37 -6.76 5.51
CA THR A 76 -1.05 -6.26 5.92
C THR A 76 -0.89 -6.32 7.44
N GLU A 77 -1.91 -5.88 8.18
CA GLU A 77 -1.90 -5.99 9.65
C GLU A 77 -1.88 -7.44 10.12
N LYS A 78 -2.66 -8.31 9.45
CA LYS A 78 -2.66 -9.75 9.68
C LYS A 78 -1.27 -10.35 9.45
N PHE A 79 -0.62 -10.04 8.33
CA PHE A 79 0.72 -10.51 8.00
C PHE A 79 1.74 -10.15 9.10
N TRP A 80 1.81 -8.87 9.50
CA TRP A 80 2.74 -8.43 10.53
C TRP A 80 2.45 -9.03 11.91
N THR A 81 1.18 -9.24 12.23
CA THR A 81 0.75 -9.91 13.46
C THR A 81 1.21 -11.36 13.49
N GLU A 82 1.03 -12.10 12.40
CA GLU A 82 1.50 -13.47 12.27
C GLU A 82 3.02 -13.56 12.40
N LEU A 83 3.79 -12.64 11.80
CA LEU A 83 5.24 -12.61 11.98
C LEU A 83 5.63 -12.47 13.46
N LYS A 84 5.00 -11.51 14.16
CA LYS A 84 5.25 -11.27 15.59
C LYS A 84 4.90 -12.49 16.44
N LEU A 85 3.75 -13.13 16.20
CA LEU A 85 3.33 -14.34 16.92
C LEU A 85 4.29 -15.52 16.71
N ASN A 86 4.96 -15.57 15.55
CA ASN A 86 5.94 -16.60 15.22
C ASN A 86 7.39 -16.22 15.59
N GLY A 87 7.60 -15.16 16.39
CA GLY A 87 8.93 -14.75 16.86
C GLY A 87 9.85 -14.20 15.77
N ILE A 88 9.27 -13.69 14.67
CA ILE A 88 10.00 -13.05 13.58
C ILE A 88 10.07 -11.55 13.87
N ASP A 89 11.29 -11.04 13.98
CA ASP A 89 11.65 -9.68 14.42
C ASP A 89 12.07 -8.77 13.26
N PHE A 90 11.55 -9.02 12.05
CA PHE A 90 11.81 -8.16 10.91
C PHE A 90 11.24 -6.75 11.13
N GLU A 91 12.03 -5.75 10.77
CA GLU A 91 11.62 -4.36 10.87
C GLU A 91 10.54 -4.04 9.83
N ARG A 92 9.38 -3.60 10.34
CA ARG A 92 8.28 -3.09 9.54
C ARG A 92 8.54 -1.64 9.15
N LYS A 93 8.43 -1.32 7.87
CA LYS A 93 8.23 0.08 7.44
C LYS A 93 6.82 0.49 7.81
N GLU A 94 6.68 1.69 8.37
CA GLU A 94 5.43 2.16 8.97
C GLU A 94 4.80 3.30 8.16
N PRO A 95 4.01 3.01 7.09
CA PRO A 95 3.36 4.04 6.27
C PRO A 95 2.51 5.03 7.07
N LEU A 96 1.78 4.55 8.08
CA LEU A 96 0.91 5.38 8.92
C LEU A 96 1.72 6.32 9.81
N LYS A 97 2.83 5.85 10.41
CA LYS A 97 3.74 6.73 11.16
C LYS A 97 4.38 7.77 10.25
N PHE A 98 4.82 7.36 9.06
CA PHE A 98 5.33 8.31 8.08
C PHE A 98 4.28 9.38 7.73
N ALA A 99 3.01 8.98 7.57
CA ALA A 99 1.93 9.90 7.29
C ALA A 99 1.70 10.89 8.44
N LEU A 100 1.74 10.43 9.70
CA LEU A 100 1.67 11.27 10.89
C LEU A 100 2.83 12.28 10.96
N ASP A 101 4.05 11.83 10.68
CA ASP A 101 5.26 12.67 10.75
C ASP A 101 5.30 13.73 9.64
N LYS A 102 4.90 13.35 8.42
CA LYS A 102 4.99 14.21 7.23
C LYS A 102 3.69 14.90 6.88
N LYS A 103 2.61 14.60 7.60
CA LYS A 103 1.24 15.04 7.33
C LYS A 103 0.78 14.76 5.90
N ARG A 104 1.29 13.68 5.30
CA ARG A 104 0.97 13.22 3.94
C ARG A 104 1.39 11.76 3.71
N PHE A 105 0.72 11.08 2.79
CA PHE A 105 1.20 9.79 2.29
C PHE A 105 2.43 9.96 1.38
N ARG A 106 3.28 8.92 1.33
CA ARG A 106 4.47 8.94 0.49
C ARG A 106 4.12 8.75 -0.99
N GLN A 107 3.20 7.82 -1.25
CA GLN A 107 2.78 7.40 -2.59
C GLN A 107 1.25 7.43 -2.68
N VAL A 108 0.71 7.47 -3.91
CA VAL A 108 -0.74 7.53 -4.13
C VAL A 108 -1.44 6.25 -3.68
N GLU A 109 -0.80 5.10 -3.84
CA GLU A 109 -1.30 3.78 -3.46
C GLU A 109 -1.58 3.72 -1.95
N GLN A 110 -0.71 4.33 -1.13
CA GLN A 110 -0.92 4.43 0.32
C GLN A 110 -2.16 5.27 0.66
N GLY A 111 -2.36 6.38 -0.04
CA GLY A 111 -3.55 7.20 0.13
C GLY A 111 -4.82 6.46 -0.28
N ILE A 112 -4.77 5.70 -1.38
CA ILE A 112 -5.89 4.86 -1.84
C ILE A 112 -6.21 3.78 -0.81
N ASP A 113 -5.20 3.04 -0.36
CA ASP A 113 -5.33 1.98 0.63
C ASP A 113 -5.92 2.51 1.94
N ALA A 114 -5.35 3.59 2.48
CA ALA A 114 -5.87 4.23 3.67
C ALA A 114 -7.33 4.67 3.47
N ARG A 115 -7.65 5.34 2.37
CA ARG A 115 -9.01 5.82 2.13
C ARG A 115 -10.05 4.68 2.02
N ASN A 116 -9.67 3.56 1.43
CA ASN A 116 -10.56 2.43 1.20
C ASN A 116 -10.72 1.54 2.45
N HIS A 117 -9.71 1.46 3.31
CA HIS A 117 -9.67 0.50 4.40
C HIS A 117 -9.67 1.11 5.80
N TRP A 118 -9.48 2.42 5.94
CA TRP A 118 -9.28 3.04 7.26
C TRP A 118 -10.43 2.84 8.25
N ILE A 119 -11.68 2.86 7.78
CA ILE A 119 -12.86 2.63 8.64
C ILE A 119 -12.80 1.26 9.32
N GLU A 120 -12.32 0.23 8.64
CA GLU A 120 -12.09 -1.08 9.22
C GLU A 120 -10.84 -1.07 10.10
N LEU A 121 -9.71 -0.58 9.56
CA LEU A 121 -8.41 -0.62 10.21
C LEU A 121 -8.39 0.08 11.57
N LYS A 122 -8.99 1.27 11.70
CA LYS A 122 -8.98 2.03 12.96
C LYS A 122 -9.65 1.32 14.14
N ASN A 123 -10.50 0.33 13.84
CA ASN A 123 -11.21 -0.47 14.82
C ASN A 123 -10.50 -1.80 15.13
N GLN A 124 -9.43 -2.13 14.41
CA GLN A 124 -8.64 -3.32 14.69
C GLN A 124 -7.82 -3.14 15.96
N LYS A 125 -7.74 -4.20 16.77
CA LYS A 125 -7.02 -4.21 18.04
C LYS A 125 -5.55 -3.85 17.85
N GLU A 126 -4.94 -4.33 16.78
CA GLU A 126 -3.54 -4.12 16.42
C GLU A 126 -3.23 -2.64 16.17
N ILE A 127 -4.16 -1.92 15.52
CA ILE A 127 -4.05 -0.48 15.28
C ILE A 127 -4.26 0.30 16.59
N GLN A 128 -5.30 -0.03 17.35
CA GLN A 128 -5.60 0.63 18.63
C GLN A 128 -4.50 0.45 19.69
N GLN A 129 -3.72 -0.63 19.60
CA GLN A 129 -2.56 -0.87 20.46
C GLN A 129 -1.32 -0.08 20.03
N ARG A 130 -1.22 0.30 18.75
CA ARG A 130 -0.03 0.93 18.16
C ARG A 130 -0.15 2.44 18.03
N PHE A 131 -1.37 2.96 18.01
CA PHE A 131 -1.66 4.39 17.82
C PHE A 131 -2.62 4.85 18.92
N SER A 132 -2.33 6.03 19.47
CA SER A 132 -3.24 6.73 20.37
C SER A 132 -4.52 7.18 19.65
N ILE A 133 -5.55 7.50 20.42
CA ILE A 133 -6.81 8.04 19.88
C ILE A 133 -6.55 9.32 19.07
N THR A 134 -5.66 10.19 19.54
CA THR A 134 -5.27 11.41 18.84
C THR A 134 -4.59 11.10 17.50
N GLU A 135 -3.65 10.16 17.47
CA GLU A 135 -2.99 9.75 16.22
C GLU A 135 -3.99 9.12 15.23
N ILE A 136 -4.94 8.33 15.70
CA ILE A 136 -6.02 7.78 14.88
C ILE A 136 -6.85 8.91 14.25
N GLN A 137 -7.22 9.92 15.03
CA GLN A 137 -7.94 11.09 14.51
C GLN A 137 -7.10 11.90 13.51
N GLU A 138 -5.81 12.07 13.78
CA GLU A 138 -4.91 12.76 12.85
C GLU A 138 -4.77 12.02 11.51
N ILE A 139 -4.75 10.69 11.51
CA ILE A 139 -4.74 9.91 10.28
C ILE A 139 -6.04 10.12 9.50
N GLU A 140 -7.21 10.19 10.15
CA GLU A 140 -8.47 10.53 9.49
C GLU A 140 -8.43 11.89 8.81
N ASP A 141 -7.85 12.88 9.48
CA ASP A 141 -7.69 14.23 8.94
C ASP A 141 -6.75 14.23 7.74
N ILE A 142 -5.65 13.47 7.79
CA ILE A 142 -4.70 13.34 6.68
C ILE A 142 -5.39 12.70 5.47
N ILE A 143 -6.16 11.62 5.67
CA ILE A 143 -6.92 10.96 4.59
C ILE A 143 -7.90 11.95 3.96
N SER A 144 -8.66 12.69 4.78
CA SER A 144 -9.65 13.66 4.30
C SER A 144 -8.99 14.82 3.54
N LYS A 145 -7.84 15.32 4.02
CA LYS A 145 -7.06 16.36 3.35
C LYS A 145 -6.48 15.87 2.03
N ASP A 146 -5.97 14.63 1.96
CA ASP A 146 -5.45 14.04 0.73
C ASP A 146 -6.56 13.95 -0.33
N GLU A 147 -7.73 13.40 0.02
CA GLU A 147 -8.91 13.35 -0.86
C GLU A 147 -9.25 14.74 -1.41
N ASN A 148 -9.49 15.71 -0.52
CA ASN A 148 -9.87 17.07 -0.93
C ASN A 148 -8.82 17.72 -1.83
N SER A 149 -7.54 17.57 -1.51
CA SER A 149 -6.45 18.17 -2.30
C SER A 149 -6.39 17.60 -3.72
N ARG A 150 -6.63 16.29 -3.89
CA ARG A 150 -6.63 15.61 -5.19
C ARG A 150 -7.82 16.03 -6.04
N ILE A 151 -9.01 16.09 -5.43
CA ILE A 151 -10.23 16.54 -6.11
C ILE A 151 -10.09 17.98 -6.58
N GLU A 152 -9.52 18.88 -5.77
CA GLU A 152 -9.33 20.27 -6.17
C GLU A 152 -8.35 20.45 -7.33
N ILE A 153 -7.34 19.57 -7.45
CA ILE A 153 -6.45 19.56 -8.62
C ILE A 153 -7.23 19.21 -9.89
N LEU A 154 -8.08 18.18 -9.85
CA LEU A 154 -8.89 17.78 -10.99
C LEU A 154 -9.87 18.89 -11.39
N LYS A 155 -10.59 19.47 -10.42
CA LYS A 155 -11.49 20.62 -10.67
C LYS A 155 -10.75 21.82 -11.25
N LYS A 156 -9.52 22.09 -10.78
CA LYS A 156 -8.70 23.18 -11.33
C LYS A 156 -8.33 22.92 -12.79
N CYS A 157 -7.98 21.69 -13.14
CA CYS A 157 -7.68 21.31 -14.52
C CYS A 157 -8.92 21.42 -15.42
N LEU A 158 -10.09 21.00 -14.93
CA LEU A 158 -11.37 21.21 -15.63
C LEU A 158 -11.67 22.67 -15.91
N ARG A 159 -11.59 23.55 -14.89
CA ARG A 159 -11.83 24.99 -15.04
C ARG A 159 -10.91 25.63 -16.08
N LYS A 160 -9.67 25.17 -16.17
CA LYS A 160 -8.67 25.69 -17.11
C LYS A 160 -8.68 25.00 -18.47
N LYS A 161 -9.34 23.83 -18.56
CA LYS A 161 -9.29 22.92 -19.71
C LYS A 161 -7.88 22.52 -20.14
N GLU A 162 -6.95 22.47 -19.17
CA GLU A 162 -5.55 22.09 -19.41
C GLU A 162 -4.94 21.45 -18.16
N ILE A 163 -3.91 20.63 -18.37
CA ILE A 163 -3.02 20.15 -17.32
C ILE A 163 -1.73 20.97 -17.40
N PRO A 164 -1.36 21.73 -16.35
CA PRO A 164 -0.05 22.38 -16.31
C PRO A 164 1.07 21.34 -16.46
N GLN A 165 2.09 21.62 -17.27
CA GLN A 165 3.22 20.70 -17.53
C GLN A 165 3.84 20.15 -16.23
N SER A 166 4.06 21.02 -15.25
CA SER A 166 4.63 20.67 -13.94
C SER A 166 3.73 19.78 -13.07
N GLN A 167 2.48 19.54 -13.48
CA GLN A 167 1.49 18.79 -12.72
C GLN A 167 1.01 17.52 -13.43
N TYR A 168 1.56 17.15 -14.60
CA TYR A 168 1.10 16.00 -15.37
C TYR A 168 1.08 14.69 -14.58
N LEU A 169 2.19 14.35 -13.91
CA LEU A 169 2.27 13.14 -13.08
C LEU A 169 1.24 13.17 -11.95
N LYS A 170 1.14 14.32 -11.26
CA LYS A 170 0.19 14.52 -10.17
C LYS A 170 -1.26 14.40 -10.64
N PHE A 171 -1.57 14.88 -11.84
CA PHE A 171 -2.89 14.74 -12.44
C PHE A 171 -3.23 13.26 -12.66
N GLY A 172 -2.31 12.48 -13.24
CA GLY A 172 -2.49 11.03 -13.41
C GLY A 172 -2.74 10.31 -12.08
N GLU A 173 -1.97 10.64 -11.03
CA GLU A 173 -2.21 10.11 -9.68
C GLU A 173 -3.57 10.51 -9.12
N CYS A 174 -4.05 11.73 -9.37
CA CYS A 174 -5.38 12.16 -8.93
C CYS A 174 -6.51 11.40 -9.66
N MET A 175 -6.37 11.18 -10.98
CA MET A 175 -7.30 10.35 -11.76
C MET A 175 -7.33 8.91 -11.23
N ALA A 176 -6.15 8.32 -10.97
CA ALA A 176 -6.04 6.99 -10.40
C ALA A 176 -6.68 6.92 -9.01
N TYR A 177 -6.43 7.90 -8.15
CA TYR A 177 -7.01 7.97 -6.81
C TYR A 177 -8.54 8.05 -6.87
N ALA A 178 -9.11 8.96 -7.66
CA ALA A 178 -10.56 9.13 -7.77
C ALA A 178 -11.25 7.86 -8.30
N THR A 179 -10.61 7.17 -9.26
CA THR A 179 -11.11 5.88 -9.79
C THR A 179 -11.08 4.79 -8.72
N ASN A 180 -9.93 4.58 -8.08
CA ASN A 180 -9.75 3.48 -7.13
C ASN A 180 -10.47 3.70 -5.80
N CYS A 181 -10.80 4.95 -5.45
CA CYS A 181 -11.60 5.30 -4.28
C CYS A 181 -13.10 5.51 -4.60
N ARG A 182 -13.52 5.27 -5.86
CA ARG A 182 -14.92 5.43 -6.33
C ARG A 182 -15.51 6.81 -6.03
N LEU A 183 -14.75 7.86 -6.34
CA LEU A 183 -15.08 9.24 -5.99
C LEU A 183 -15.71 10.04 -7.13
N TRP A 184 -15.82 9.46 -8.33
CA TRP A 184 -16.32 10.19 -9.50
C TRP A 184 -17.73 10.74 -9.28
N ASP A 185 -18.70 9.88 -9.01
CA ASP A 185 -20.11 10.27 -8.84
C ASP A 185 -20.35 11.17 -7.62
N LYS A 186 -19.40 11.17 -6.66
CA LYS A 186 -19.46 12.04 -5.48
C LYS A 186 -19.11 13.50 -5.81
N TYR A 187 -18.22 13.73 -6.77
CA TYR A 187 -17.60 15.06 -6.97
C TYR A 187 -17.74 15.63 -8.38
N PHE A 188 -18.10 14.81 -9.36
CA PHE A 188 -18.12 15.19 -10.76
C PHE A 188 -19.37 14.61 -11.44
N SER A 189 -19.89 15.34 -12.42
CA SER A 189 -20.85 14.78 -13.36
C SER A 189 -20.15 13.88 -14.39
N GLN A 190 -20.90 13.02 -15.07
CA GLN A 190 -20.34 12.18 -16.14
C GLN A 190 -19.66 13.01 -17.23
N SER A 191 -20.23 14.15 -17.63
CA SER A 191 -19.63 15.04 -18.64
C SER A 191 -18.31 15.66 -18.17
N GLU A 192 -18.19 15.97 -16.86
CA GLU A 192 -16.94 16.47 -16.30
C GLU A 192 -15.86 15.38 -16.27
N VAL A 193 -16.24 14.13 -15.97
CA VAL A 193 -15.32 13.00 -16.03
C VAL A 193 -14.82 12.77 -17.46
N GLU A 194 -15.72 12.79 -18.45
CA GLU A 194 -15.37 12.68 -19.86
C GLU A 194 -14.43 13.80 -20.31
N GLU A 195 -14.69 15.04 -19.91
CA GLU A 195 -13.82 16.19 -20.18
C GLU A 195 -12.42 16.02 -19.56
N LEU A 196 -12.31 15.51 -18.32
CA LEU A 196 -11.02 15.19 -17.70
C LEU A 196 -10.21 14.18 -18.55
N TYR A 197 -10.86 13.15 -19.08
CA TYR A 197 -10.20 12.18 -19.97
C TYR A 197 -9.79 12.81 -21.31
N ILE A 198 -10.59 13.71 -21.87
CA ILE A 198 -10.25 14.46 -23.09
C ILE A 198 -9.03 15.33 -22.86
N ILE A 199 -9.01 16.11 -21.77
CA ILE A 199 -7.87 16.94 -21.37
C ILE A 199 -6.61 16.07 -21.24
N TRP A 200 -6.73 14.90 -20.61
CA TRP A 200 -5.59 14.00 -20.42
C TRP A 200 -5.05 13.45 -21.76
N LYS A 201 -5.93 12.96 -22.64
CA LYS A 201 -5.54 12.43 -23.96
C LYS A 201 -4.90 13.48 -24.86
N ASN A 202 -5.35 14.73 -24.74
CA ASN A 202 -4.85 15.84 -25.55
C ASN A 202 -3.62 16.53 -24.94
N PHE A 203 -3.14 16.06 -23.78
CA PHE A 203 -1.92 16.58 -23.19
C PHE A 203 -0.73 16.30 -24.11
N ARG A 204 -0.04 17.38 -24.53
CA ARG A 204 1.22 17.29 -25.26
C ARG A 204 2.33 17.73 -24.34
N SER A 205 3.28 16.84 -24.02
CA SER A 205 4.54 17.28 -23.41
C SER A 205 5.25 18.19 -24.41
N LYS A 206 5.50 19.42 -24.02
CA LYS A 206 6.37 20.31 -24.81
C LYS A 206 7.82 19.90 -24.64
#